data_AF-A0A3M1NQJ0-F1
#
_entry.id   AF-A0A3M1NQJ0-F1
#
_cell.length_a   1.000
_cell.length_b   1.000
_cell.length_c   1.000
_cell.angle_alpha   90.00
_cell.angle_beta   90.00
_cell.angle_gamma   90.00
#
_symmetry.space_group_name_H-M   'P 1'
#
loop_
_entity.id
_entity.type
_entity.pdbx_description
1 polymer ?
#
loop_
_entity_poly.entity_id
_entity_poly.type
_entity_poly.pdbx_seq_one_letter_code
_entity_poly.pdbx_strand_id
1 'polypeptide(L)'
;MNFGFIIDNRKCIGCHACTVACKAEHEVPIGVNRTWVKYIEKGAFPHTRRLFSVMRCNHCEDAPCVEICPVTALYTRDDGIVDFDNRRCIGCKACMQACPYDALYIDPNTHTAAKCNYCAHRVDIGLEPACVNVCPEHAIVSGDLDDPLSEISQLLAREQVTARKTEKGTRPKLFYIEGDEASLKPIMTEPSSQYMWSGQAAGVGHFARYAEARVAKGDPAALVRQLQHGAGAGAGDDALGPGVHVPGNGADPKMLEKAAAVVKENARRVYDAPDKGMIWGWEVAAYVWSKAIATGAFLVLFLAAMFWPGHVGASQRTLGIAVGLFFLLLTTVLLVKDLDQPSRFLYVLLRPQWKSWLVRGGYAIALYGGFLTLWGVSTMFHFAEVEAVSFWASAALAVLTAGHTPSLLTQAKALAFAQSHTRP
;
A
#
# COMPACT_ATOMS: atom_id res chain seq x y z
N MET A 1 2.79 4.61 28.92
CA MET A 1 3.86 4.84 27.95
C MET A 1 3.25 4.98 26.58
N ASN A 2 3.72 5.93 25.79
CA ASN A 2 3.23 6.20 24.45
C ASN A 2 4.43 6.55 23.56
N PHE A 3 4.98 5.55 22.88
CA PHE A 3 6.22 5.73 22.14
C PHE A 3 6.03 6.53 20.83
N GLY A 4 6.96 7.44 20.56
CA GLY A 4 7.01 8.24 19.34
C GLY A 4 8.44 8.51 18.86
N PHE A 5 8.60 9.09 17.68
CA PHE A 5 9.91 9.50 17.15
C PHE A 5 9.92 10.99 16.82
N ILE A 6 11.06 11.63 17.01
CA ILE A 6 11.41 12.91 16.37
C ILE A 6 12.62 12.68 15.47
N ILE A 7 12.57 13.27 14.28
CA ILE A 7 13.71 13.42 13.38
C ILE A 7 14.11 14.90 13.38
N ASP A 8 15.30 15.21 13.86
CA ASP A 8 15.88 16.55 13.78
C ASP A 8 16.59 16.73 12.43
N ASN A 9 15.91 17.34 11.45
CA ASN A 9 16.46 17.52 10.11
C ASN A 9 17.64 18.50 10.09
N ARG A 10 17.83 19.32 11.13
CA ARG A 10 18.99 20.22 11.27
C ARG A 10 20.30 19.43 11.44
N LYS A 11 20.20 18.24 12.05
CA LYS A 11 21.33 17.37 12.39
C LYS A 11 21.52 16.21 11.42
N CYS A 12 20.48 15.84 10.67
CA CYS A 12 20.56 14.69 9.77
C CYS A 12 21.53 14.92 8.60
N ILE A 13 22.67 14.23 8.61
CA ILE A 13 23.67 14.27 7.53
C ILE A 13 23.43 13.22 6.41
N GLY A 14 22.35 12.43 6.51
CA GLY A 14 21.99 11.46 5.48
C GLY A 14 22.98 10.29 5.29
N CYS A 15 23.65 9.84 6.35
CA CYS A 15 24.70 8.80 6.29
C CYS A 15 24.20 7.35 6.12
N HIS A 16 22.88 7.11 6.18
CA HIS A 16 22.27 5.77 6.12
C HIS A 16 22.61 4.78 7.25
N ALA A 17 23.33 5.19 8.30
CA ALA A 17 23.61 4.34 9.45
C ALA A 17 22.33 3.72 10.04
N CYS A 18 21.27 4.53 10.16
CA CYS A 18 19.96 4.06 10.64
C CYS A 18 19.32 2.97 9.76
N THR A 19 19.50 3.05 8.43
CA THR A 19 19.01 2.06 7.47
C THR A 19 19.78 0.74 7.63
N VAL A 20 21.11 0.82 7.67
CA VAL A 20 22.00 -0.36 7.78
C VAL A 20 21.81 -1.06 9.13
N ALA A 21 21.78 -0.31 10.23
CA ALA A 21 21.56 -0.89 11.56
C ALA A 21 20.20 -1.58 11.65
N CYS A 22 19.14 -0.98 11.09
CA CYS A 22 17.83 -1.61 11.06
C CYS A 22 17.81 -2.90 10.23
N LYS A 23 18.55 -2.94 9.11
CA LYS A 23 18.71 -4.16 8.31
C LYS A 23 19.45 -5.24 9.09
N ALA A 24 20.54 -4.90 9.76
CA ALA A 24 21.34 -5.85 10.54
C ALA A 24 20.56 -6.39 11.75
N GLU A 25 19.92 -5.52 12.52
CA GLU A 25 19.18 -5.88 13.74
C GLU A 25 18.00 -6.83 13.47
N HIS A 26 17.34 -6.68 12.32
CA HIS A 26 16.12 -7.42 11.99
C HIS A 26 16.27 -8.35 10.80
N GLU A 27 17.49 -8.55 10.32
CA GLU A 27 17.81 -9.36 9.14
C GLU A 27 16.92 -9.01 7.92
N VAL A 28 16.69 -7.72 7.69
CA VAL A 28 15.73 -7.26 6.67
C VAL A 28 16.24 -7.60 5.25
N PRO A 29 15.46 -8.31 4.42
CA PRO A 29 15.90 -8.78 3.10
C PRO A 29 16.32 -7.65 2.15
N ILE A 30 17.12 -8.01 1.14
CA ILE A 30 17.52 -7.09 0.07
C ILE A 30 16.27 -6.62 -0.69
N GLY A 31 16.27 -5.36 -1.15
CA GLY A 31 15.15 -4.77 -1.90
C GLY A 31 14.02 -4.16 -1.05
N VAL A 32 14.00 -4.44 0.26
CA VAL A 32 13.01 -3.86 1.19
C VAL A 32 13.69 -3.20 2.39
N ASN A 33 13.01 -2.21 3.00
CA ASN A 33 13.53 -1.40 4.10
C ASN A 33 12.43 -1.12 5.13
N ARG A 34 12.77 -1.18 6.43
CA ARG A 34 11.88 -0.72 7.52
C ARG A 34 12.02 0.78 7.82
N THR A 35 13.20 1.34 7.55
CA THR A 35 13.53 2.77 7.60
C THR A 35 14.47 3.08 6.44
N TRP A 36 14.37 4.27 5.86
CA TRP A 36 15.23 4.71 4.75
C TRP A 36 15.42 6.23 4.81
N VAL A 37 16.40 6.77 4.07
CA VAL A 37 16.65 8.21 4.01
C VAL A 37 16.25 8.72 2.62
N LYS A 38 15.36 9.71 2.61
CA LYS A 38 15.02 10.51 1.44
C LYS A 38 15.95 11.71 1.38
N TYR A 39 16.37 12.07 0.18
CA TYR A 39 17.23 13.20 -0.10
C TYR A 39 16.60 14.00 -1.24
N ILE A 40 16.57 15.31 -1.06
CA ILE A 40 16.12 16.25 -2.08
C ILE A 40 17.18 17.32 -2.25
N GLU A 41 17.35 17.78 -3.48
CA GLU A 41 18.21 18.93 -3.78
C GLU A 41 17.33 20.11 -4.16
N LYS A 42 17.65 21.29 -3.61
CA LYS A 42 16.92 22.54 -3.81
C LYS A 42 17.87 23.67 -4.16
N GLY A 43 17.37 24.62 -4.93
CA GLY A 43 18.09 25.81 -5.35
C GLY A 43 19.02 25.57 -6.53
N ALA A 44 19.65 26.64 -7.00
CA ALA A 44 20.65 26.59 -8.07
C ALA A 44 21.99 27.14 -7.58
N PHE A 45 23.05 26.72 -8.25
CA PHE A 45 24.40 27.17 -7.96
C PHE A 45 24.49 28.72 -7.98
N PRO A 46 25.16 29.36 -7.01
CA PRO A 46 25.93 28.78 -5.90
C PRO A 46 25.09 28.46 -4.64
N HIS A 47 23.80 28.77 -4.64
CA HIS A 47 22.90 28.58 -3.50
C HIS A 47 22.11 27.27 -3.60
N THR A 48 22.84 26.15 -3.63
CA THR A 48 22.24 24.80 -3.59
C THR A 48 22.20 24.27 -2.16
N ARG A 49 21.16 23.50 -1.85
CA ARG A 49 21.05 22.76 -0.59
C ARG A 49 20.63 21.33 -0.87
N ARG A 50 21.17 20.40 -0.10
CA ARG A 50 20.70 19.02 -0.03
C ARG A 50 20.07 18.78 1.33
N LEU A 51 18.85 18.26 1.31
CA LEU A 51 18.06 18.05 2.51
C LEU A 51 17.81 16.56 2.67
N PHE A 52 17.99 16.06 3.87
CA PHE A 52 17.83 14.64 4.20
C PHE A 52 16.64 14.47 5.12
N SER A 53 15.85 13.42 4.92
CA SER A 53 14.67 13.11 5.72
C SER A 53 14.57 11.62 5.93
N VAL A 54 14.52 11.19 7.20
CA VAL A 54 14.38 9.78 7.53
C VAL A 54 12.91 9.38 7.46
N MET A 55 12.63 8.30 6.73
CA MET A 55 11.28 7.82 6.43
C MET A 55 11.11 6.43 7.01
N ARG A 56 10.02 6.22 7.76
CA ARG A 56 9.67 4.94 8.42
C ARG A 56 8.18 4.87 8.73
N CYS A 57 7.74 3.81 9.41
CA CYS A 57 6.39 3.74 9.98
C CYS A 57 6.18 4.87 11.00
N ASN A 58 5.06 5.56 10.91
CA ASN A 58 4.73 6.66 11.82
C ASN A 58 4.14 6.18 13.16
N HIS A 59 3.92 4.87 13.33
CA HIS A 59 3.23 4.27 14.50
C HIS A 59 1.98 5.07 14.90
N CYS A 60 1.12 5.32 13.91
CA CYS A 60 -0.04 6.22 14.02
C CYS A 60 -0.95 5.81 15.19
N GLU A 61 -1.51 6.79 15.90
CA GLU A 61 -2.49 6.53 16.96
C GLU A 61 -3.79 5.97 16.37
N ASP A 62 -4.25 6.54 15.25
CA ASP A 62 -5.32 6.00 14.44
C ASP A 62 -4.72 5.28 13.22
N ALA A 63 -4.43 3.99 13.38
CA ALA A 63 -3.68 3.19 12.41
C ALA A 63 -4.61 2.45 11.42
N PRO A 64 -4.84 2.97 10.20
CA PRO A 64 -5.75 2.33 9.23
C PRO A 64 -5.23 0.95 8.77
N CYS A 65 -3.92 0.71 8.85
CA CYS A 65 -3.34 -0.60 8.57
C CYS A 65 -3.72 -1.67 9.61
N VAL A 66 -3.96 -1.28 10.86
CA VAL A 66 -4.52 -2.16 11.89
C VAL A 66 -5.95 -2.44 11.49
N GLU A 67 -6.80 -1.42 11.33
CA GLU A 67 -8.24 -1.58 11.08
C GLU A 67 -8.60 -2.45 9.86
N ILE A 68 -7.84 -2.30 8.77
CA ILE A 68 -8.10 -3.05 7.53
C ILE A 68 -7.65 -4.51 7.62
N CYS A 69 -6.73 -4.85 8.54
CA CYS A 69 -6.19 -6.20 8.66
C CYS A 69 -7.33 -7.20 8.96
N PRO A 70 -7.51 -8.28 8.19
CA PRO A 70 -8.64 -9.18 8.41
C PRO A 70 -8.43 -10.19 9.55
N VAL A 71 -7.16 -10.42 9.93
CA VAL A 71 -6.75 -11.55 10.79
C VAL A 71 -6.04 -11.09 12.06
N THR A 72 -6.15 -9.79 12.39
CA THR A 72 -5.48 -9.18 13.56
C THR A 72 -3.98 -9.50 13.59
N ALA A 73 -3.35 -9.51 12.41
CA ALA A 73 -1.90 -9.66 12.27
C ALA A 73 -1.17 -8.34 12.49
N LEU A 74 -1.86 -7.20 12.39
CA LEU A 74 -1.40 -5.89 12.83
C LEU A 74 -2.23 -5.49 14.03
N TYR A 75 -1.59 -4.91 15.04
CA TYR A 75 -2.24 -4.49 16.28
C TYR A 75 -1.51 -3.29 16.90
N THR A 76 -2.21 -2.56 17.76
CA THR A 76 -1.62 -1.49 18.57
C THR A 76 -1.36 -2.04 19.96
N ARG A 77 -0.13 -1.93 20.44
CA ARG A 77 0.27 -2.27 21.81
C ARG A 77 -0.20 -1.19 22.80
N ASP A 78 -0.22 -1.52 24.09
CA ASP A 78 -0.61 -0.59 25.16
C ASP A 78 0.35 0.59 25.30
N ASP A 79 1.60 0.41 24.87
CA ASP A 79 2.64 1.45 24.79
C ASP A 79 2.54 2.34 23.53
N GLY A 80 1.48 2.15 22.74
CA GLY A 80 1.21 2.88 21.50
C GLY A 80 2.03 2.40 20.29
N ILE A 81 2.88 1.39 20.40
CA ILE A 81 3.59 0.83 19.24
C ILE A 81 2.59 0.05 18.38
N VAL A 82 2.37 0.51 17.14
CA VAL A 82 1.73 -0.35 16.12
C VAL A 82 2.71 -1.45 15.74
N ASP A 83 2.38 -2.73 15.98
CA ASP A 83 3.24 -3.89 15.72
C ASP A 83 2.54 -4.95 14.86
N PHE A 84 3.21 -6.07 14.57
CA PHE A 84 2.69 -7.13 13.73
C PHE A 84 3.12 -8.55 14.19
N ASP A 85 2.26 -9.54 13.94
CA ASP A 85 2.51 -10.98 14.16
C ASP A 85 2.53 -11.72 12.81
N ASN A 86 3.73 -12.09 12.37
CA ASN A 86 3.95 -12.82 11.12
C ASN A 86 3.23 -14.16 11.05
N ARG A 87 2.95 -14.81 12.18
CA ARG A 87 2.30 -16.14 12.20
C ARG A 87 0.83 -16.04 11.81
N ARG A 88 0.20 -14.90 12.04
CA ARG A 88 -1.22 -14.64 11.71
C ARG A 88 -1.40 -14.09 10.31
N CYS A 89 -0.39 -13.43 9.76
CA CYS A 89 -0.49 -12.75 8.47
C CYS A 89 -0.82 -13.74 7.34
N ILE A 90 -1.84 -13.40 6.54
CA ILE A 90 -2.29 -14.16 5.37
C ILE A 90 -1.77 -13.58 4.03
N GLY A 91 -0.96 -12.52 4.06
CA GLY A 91 -0.40 -11.92 2.84
C GLY A 91 -1.42 -11.27 1.90
N CYS A 92 -2.57 -10.80 2.42
CA CYS A 92 -3.63 -10.17 1.60
C CYS A 92 -3.31 -8.75 1.11
N LYS A 93 -2.21 -8.15 1.59
CA LYS A 93 -1.72 -6.80 1.23
C LYS A 93 -2.67 -5.62 1.51
N ALA A 94 -3.84 -5.85 2.13
CA ALA A 94 -4.80 -4.79 2.44
C ALA A 94 -4.19 -3.66 3.29
N CYS A 95 -3.33 -4.00 4.25
CA CYS A 95 -2.61 -3.03 5.08
C CYS A 95 -1.66 -2.11 4.29
N MET A 96 -1.12 -2.59 3.15
CA MET A 96 -0.29 -1.77 2.27
C MET A 96 -1.12 -0.72 1.54
N GLN A 97 -2.38 -1.02 1.17
CA GLN A 97 -3.29 -0.04 0.59
C GLN A 97 -3.75 1.00 1.62
N ALA A 98 -4.09 0.54 2.83
CA ALA A 98 -4.56 1.44 3.87
C ALA A 98 -3.48 2.40 4.39
N CYS A 99 -2.21 2.01 4.37
CA CYS A 99 -1.14 2.85 4.90
C CYS A 99 -0.81 4.01 3.94
N PRO A 100 -1.02 5.28 4.35
CA PRO A 100 -0.75 6.42 3.49
C PRO A 100 0.74 6.74 3.38
N TYR A 101 1.62 6.07 4.14
CA TYR A 101 3.04 6.46 4.28
C TYR A 101 4.03 5.58 3.52
N ASP A 102 3.52 4.53 2.89
CA ASP A 102 4.35 3.55 2.20
C ASP A 102 5.37 2.83 3.11
N ALA A 103 4.94 2.61 4.36
CA ALA A 103 5.76 2.01 5.41
C ALA A 103 5.67 0.48 5.52
N LEU A 104 4.74 -0.16 4.79
CA LEU A 104 4.57 -1.62 4.79
C LEU A 104 4.99 -2.21 3.44
N TYR A 105 5.59 -3.38 3.49
CA TYR A 105 5.96 -4.21 2.34
C TYR A 105 5.62 -5.69 2.62
N ILE A 106 5.59 -6.52 1.58
CA ILE A 106 5.61 -7.98 1.75
C ILE A 106 7.07 -8.41 1.81
N ASP A 107 7.44 -9.06 2.90
CA ASP A 107 8.77 -9.64 3.06
C ASP A 107 8.95 -10.80 2.07
N PRO A 108 10.00 -10.77 1.23
CA PRO A 108 10.17 -11.75 0.16
C PRO A 108 10.49 -13.16 0.67
N ASN A 109 11.00 -13.29 1.89
CA ASN A 109 11.38 -14.57 2.47
C ASN A 109 10.20 -15.23 3.19
N THR A 110 9.42 -14.44 3.92
CA THR A 110 8.31 -14.95 4.75
C THR A 110 6.94 -14.85 4.09
N HIS A 111 6.81 -14.08 3.00
CA HIS A 111 5.53 -13.80 2.34
C HIS A 111 4.48 -13.20 3.29
N THR A 112 4.95 -12.40 4.26
CA THR A 112 4.10 -11.71 5.23
C THR A 112 4.34 -10.21 5.20
N ALA A 113 3.35 -9.43 5.63
CA ALA A 113 3.49 -7.98 5.71
C ALA A 113 4.46 -7.61 6.84
N ALA A 114 5.46 -6.80 6.52
CA ALA A 114 6.47 -6.31 7.46
C ALA A 114 6.62 -4.78 7.36
N LYS A 115 7.12 -4.18 8.44
CA LYS A 115 7.37 -2.74 8.59
C LYS A 115 8.32 -2.48 9.77
N CYS A 116 8.64 -1.21 10.03
CA CYS A 116 9.22 -0.84 11.32
C CYS A 116 8.29 -1.27 12.47
N ASN A 117 8.84 -1.98 13.45
CA ASN A 117 8.17 -2.41 14.68
C ASN A 117 8.69 -1.63 15.91
N TYR A 118 9.25 -0.44 15.71
CA TYR A 118 9.86 0.37 16.76
C TYR A 118 11.01 -0.35 17.51
N CYS A 119 11.58 -1.42 16.96
CA CYS A 119 12.47 -2.33 17.69
C CYS A 119 11.86 -2.78 19.03
N ALA A 120 10.58 -3.17 19.04
CA ALA A 120 9.86 -3.59 20.26
C ALA A 120 10.68 -4.57 21.14
N HIS A 121 11.39 -5.52 20.52
CA HIS A 121 12.24 -6.49 21.22
C HIS A 121 13.39 -5.87 22.02
N ARG A 122 13.85 -4.66 21.66
CA ARG A 122 14.86 -3.88 22.40
C ARG A 122 14.21 -3.03 23.48
N VAL A 123 13.11 -2.36 23.14
CA VAL A 123 12.39 -1.49 24.08
C VAL A 123 11.84 -2.29 25.26
N ASP A 124 11.39 -3.53 25.02
CA ASP A 124 10.92 -4.47 26.05
C ASP A 124 11.99 -4.80 27.12
N ILE A 125 13.28 -4.61 26.80
CA ILE A 125 14.41 -4.82 27.72
C ILE A 125 15.12 -3.50 28.09
N GLY A 126 14.47 -2.36 27.86
CA GLY A 126 14.97 -1.03 28.24
C GLY A 126 16.09 -0.49 27.33
N LEU A 127 16.27 -1.06 26.14
CA LEU A 127 17.22 -0.57 25.15
C LEU A 127 16.54 0.33 24.10
N GLU A 128 17.28 1.33 23.61
CA GLU A 128 16.82 2.17 22.51
C GLU A 128 16.74 1.39 21.18
N PRO A 129 15.88 1.82 20.24
CA PRO A 129 15.85 1.29 18.89
C PRO A 129 17.22 1.37 18.20
N ALA A 130 17.59 0.36 17.41
CA ALA A 130 18.92 0.29 16.76
C ALA A 130 19.23 1.53 15.88
N CYS A 131 18.21 2.09 15.24
CA CYS A 131 18.36 3.29 14.42
C CYS A 131 18.62 4.58 15.21
N VAL A 132 18.23 4.63 16.49
CA VAL A 132 18.50 5.74 17.42
C VAL A 132 19.94 5.61 17.91
N ASN A 133 20.28 4.42 18.43
CA ASN A 133 21.59 4.13 19.01
C ASN A 133 22.77 4.34 18.02
N VAL A 134 22.58 4.05 16.72
CA VAL A 134 23.63 4.18 15.71
C VAL A 134 23.78 5.60 15.14
N CYS A 135 22.89 6.54 15.47
CA CYS A 135 22.86 7.84 14.81
C CYS A 135 24.02 8.73 15.30
N PRO A 136 25.05 9.03 14.48
CA PRO A 136 26.22 9.76 14.97
C PRO A 136 25.89 11.20 15.40
N GLU A 137 24.91 11.81 14.76
CA GLU A 137 24.48 13.19 15.00
C GLU A 137 23.33 13.30 16.02
N HIS A 138 22.87 12.17 16.58
CA HIS A 138 21.69 12.13 17.45
C HIS A 138 20.47 12.84 16.82
N ALA A 139 20.31 12.67 15.51
CA ALA A 139 19.22 13.27 14.74
C ALA A 139 17.90 12.48 14.85
N ILE A 140 17.93 11.28 15.43
CA ILE A 140 16.77 10.41 15.59
C ILE A 140 16.56 10.22 17.08
N VAL A 141 15.45 10.75 17.60
CA VAL A 141 15.10 10.68 19.03
C VAL A 141 13.88 9.78 19.19
N SER A 142 13.96 8.83 20.12
CA SER A 142 12.83 8.00 20.56
C SER A 142 12.53 8.25 22.03
N GLY A 143 11.26 8.15 22.41
CA GLY A 143 10.89 8.22 23.82
C GLY A 143 9.39 8.11 24.03
N ASP A 144 9.01 8.18 25.30
CA ASP A 144 7.62 8.26 25.75
C ASP A 144 7.10 9.70 25.61
N LEU A 145 6.08 9.87 24.77
CA LEU A 145 5.42 11.15 24.50
C LEU A 145 4.61 11.66 25.70
N ASP A 146 4.24 10.79 26.63
CA ASP A 146 3.43 11.14 27.79
C ASP A 146 4.30 11.50 29.01
N ASP A 147 5.60 11.16 28.98
CA ASP A 147 6.56 11.52 30.01
C ASP A 147 7.17 12.91 29.73
N PRO A 148 6.90 13.94 30.56
CA PRO A 148 7.45 15.28 30.36
C PRO A 148 8.97 15.36 30.57
N LEU A 149 9.58 14.36 31.23
CA LEU A 149 11.02 14.29 31.43
C LEU A 149 11.75 13.67 30.23
N SER A 150 11.02 13.04 29.30
CA SER A 150 11.62 12.43 28.12
C SER A 150 12.14 13.51 27.15
N GLU A 151 13.24 13.20 26.45
CA GLU A 151 13.83 14.13 25.46
C GLU A 151 12.82 14.48 24.36
N ILE A 152 12.03 13.50 23.92
CA ILE A 152 11.02 13.69 22.88
C ILE A 152 9.94 14.68 23.30
N SER A 153 9.43 14.59 24.53
CA SER A 153 8.40 15.51 25.05
C SER A 153 8.94 16.92 25.21
N GLN A 154 10.18 17.06 25.70
CA GLN A 154 10.84 18.36 25.81
C GLN A 154 11.12 19.01 24.45
N LEU A 155 11.47 18.20 23.44
CA LEU A 155 11.63 18.67 22.05
C LEU A 155 10.28 19.14 21.47
N LEU A 156 9.21 18.37 21.66
CA LEU A 156 7.86 18.74 21.20
C LEU A 156 7.34 20.02 21.86
N ALA A 157 7.72 20.27 23.11
CA ALA A 157 7.33 21.49 23.82
C ALA A 157 8.08 22.74 23.34
N ARG A 158 9.31 22.60 22.83
CA ARG A 158 10.20 23.73 22.50
C ARG A 158 10.34 24.02 21.01
N GLU A 159 10.23 23.01 20.16
CA GLU A 159 10.45 23.13 18.72
C GLU A 159 9.13 23.11 17.94
N GLN A 160 9.11 23.79 16.80
CA GLN A 160 8.04 23.58 15.82
C GLN A 160 8.31 22.30 15.03
N VAL A 161 7.33 21.40 15.03
CA VAL A 161 7.42 20.12 14.32
C VAL A 161 6.37 19.99 13.23
N THR A 162 6.71 19.24 12.20
CA THR A 162 5.79 18.82 11.15
C THR A 162 5.61 17.31 11.15
N ALA A 163 4.52 16.84 10.54
CA ALA A 163 4.27 15.42 10.34
C ALA A 163 3.76 15.15 8.93
N ARG A 164 3.91 13.91 8.46
CA ARG A 164 3.52 13.53 7.10
C ARG A 164 2.02 13.33 6.99
N LYS A 165 1.45 13.79 5.86
CA LYS A 165 0.06 13.54 5.42
C LYS A 165 -0.97 13.71 6.54
N THR A 166 -0.90 14.82 7.27
CA THR A 166 -1.79 15.11 8.41
C THR A 166 -3.27 15.19 8.00
N GLU A 167 -3.53 15.55 6.73
CA GLU A 167 -4.86 15.54 6.12
C GLU A 167 -5.53 14.15 6.09
N LYS A 168 -4.80 13.07 6.37
CA LYS A 168 -5.32 11.70 6.44
C LYS A 168 -5.88 11.32 7.81
N GLY A 169 -5.76 12.19 8.82
CA GLY A 169 -6.38 11.96 10.13
C GLY A 169 -5.75 10.83 10.96
N THR A 170 -4.66 10.20 10.52
CA THR A 170 -4.07 9.03 11.21
C THR A 170 -3.40 9.37 12.55
N ARG A 171 -3.20 10.65 12.88
CA ARG A 171 -2.48 11.12 14.07
C ARG A 171 -1.10 10.44 14.20
N PRO A 172 -0.15 10.76 13.30
CA PRO A 172 1.18 10.15 13.28
C PRO A 172 2.00 10.51 14.52
N LYS A 173 2.79 9.55 15.02
CA LYS A 173 3.72 9.71 16.15
C LYS A 173 5.18 9.77 15.69
N LEU A 174 5.39 10.25 14.46
CA LEU A 174 6.70 10.54 13.87
C LEU A 174 6.70 11.99 13.44
N PHE A 175 7.51 12.78 14.11
CA PHE A 175 7.59 14.23 13.96
C PHE A 175 8.94 14.63 13.35
N TYR A 176 8.96 15.76 12.66
CA TYR A 176 10.14 16.29 11.98
C TYR A 176 10.38 17.74 12.42
N ILE A 177 11.55 18.04 12.96
CA ILE A 177 11.99 19.43 13.20
C ILE A 177 12.63 19.92 11.92
N GLU A 178 12.18 21.07 11.41
CA GLU A 178 12.58 21.60 10.09
C GLU A 178 12.42 20.58 8.94
N GLY A 179 11.38 19.75 9.02
CA GLY A 179 11.03 18.81 7.96
C GLY A 179 10.61 19.52 6.68
N ASP A 180 11.42 19.40 5.62
CA ASP A 180 11.14 20.04 4.34
C ASP A 180 9.88 19.51 3.66
N GLU A 181 9.01 20.42 3.19
CA GLU A 181 7.73 20.06 2.60
C GLU A 181 7.85 19.13 1.37
N ALA A 182 8.86 19.34 0.51
CA ALA A 182 9.09 18.49 -0.67
C ALA A 182 9.61 17.09 -0.27
N SER A 183 10.21 16.97 0.91
CA SER A 183 10.55 15.66 1.48
C SER A 183 9.31 14.95 2.03
N LEU A 184 8.45 15.67 2.75
CA LEU A 184 7.31 15.09 3.46
C LEU A 184 6.10 14.81 2.55
N LYS A 185 5.92 15.57 1.46
CA LYS A 185 4.84 15.45 0.46
C LYS A 185 5.40 14.94 -0.89
N PRO A 186 5.35 13.63 -1.17
CA PRO A 186 5.97 13.05 -2.38
C PRO A 186 5.43 13.59 -3.71
N ILE A 187 4.19 14.08 -3.75
CA ILE A 187 3.55 14.60 -4.97
C ILE A 187 4.07 15.97 -5.41
N MET A 188 4.84 16.66 -4.56
CA MET A 188 5.37 18.01 -4.84
C MET A 188 6.62 18.01 -5.72
N THR A 189 7.11 16.84 -6.12
CA THR A 189 8.33 16.71 -6.92
C THR A 189 8.08 15.76 -8.07
N GLU A 190 8.41 16.15 -9.30
CA GLU A 190 8.28 15.26 -10.45
C GLU A 190 9.25 14.07 -10.33
N PRO A 191 8.84 12.85 -10.73
CA PRO A 191 9.75 11.72 -10.87
C PRO A 191 10.81 12.04 -11.93
N SER A 192 12.11 11.92 -11.60
CA SER A 192 13.15 12.13 -12.61
C SER A 192 13.27 10.91 -13.52
N SER A 193 13.35 11.13 -14.84
CA SER A 193 13.41 10.07 -15.87
C SER A 193 14.76 9.35 -15.97
N GLN A 194 15.79 9.80 -15.25
CA GLN A 194 17.16 9.30 -15.40
C GLN A 194 17.82 9.12 -14.03
N TYR A 195 17.90 7.88 -13.55
CA TYR A 195 19.07 7.38 -12.79
C TYR A 195 19.06 5.84 -12.70
N MET A 196 20.18 5.23 -13.08
CA MET A 196 20.37 3.78 -13.24
C MET A 196 20.50 3.00 -11.92
N TRP A 197 20.65 3.67 -10.78
CA TRP A 197 21.12 3.03 -9.54
C TRP A 197 20.12 2.93 -8.39
N SER A 198 18.88 3.44 -8.52
CA SER A 198 17.97 3.37 -7.36
C SER A 198 16.48 3.37 -7.63
N GLY A 199 16.06 3.31 -8.90
CA GLY A 199 14.67 3.06 -9.29
C GLY A 199 14.06 1.84 -8.60
N GLN A 200 13.32 1.99 -7.50
CA GLN A 200 12.31 1.03 -7.04
C GLN A 200 11.09 1.13 -7.98
N ALA A 201 11.34 0.98 -9.28
CA ALA A 201 10.33 0.86 -10.33
C ALA A 201 9.63 -0.51 -10.27
N ALA A 202 10.25 -1.48 -9.58
CA ALA A 202 9.64 -2.75 -9.22
C ALA A 202 8.80 -2.58 -7.95
N GLY A 203 7.48 -2.51 -8.12
CA GLY A 203 6.55 -2.36 -7.00
C GLY A 203 6.71 -3.46 -5.93
N VAL A 204 6.42 -3.11 -4.67
CA VAL A 204 6.42 -4.05 -3.55
C VAL A 204 5.14 -4.92 -3.58
N GLY A 205 5.29 -6.25 -3.63
CA GLY A 205 4.16 -7.20 -3.60
C GLY A 205 4.20 -8.27 -4.69
N HIS A 206 3.04 -8.82 -5.08
CA HIS A 206 2.90 -9.93 -6.05
C HIS A 206 3.59 -9.64 -7.40
N PHE A 207 3.69 -8.35 -7.77
CA PHE A 207 4.32 -7.88 -9.00
C PHE A 207 5.82 -7.67 -8.91
N ALA A 208 6.44 -7.78 -7.74
CA ALA A 208 7.90 -7.80 -7.61
C ALA A 208 8.48 -8.93 -8.47
N ARG A 209 7.87 -10.12 -8.47
CA ARG A 209 8.29 -11.26 -9.33
C ARG A 209 8.14 -10.98 -10.82
N TYR A 210 7.11 -10.25 -11.24
CA TYR A 210 6.91 -9.89 -12.66
C TYR A 210 7.83 -8.76 -13.11
N ALA A 211 8.13 -7.82 -12.20
CA ALA A 211 9.11 -6.77 -12.43
C ALA A 211 10.53 -7.35 -12.45
N GLU A 212 10.90 -8.22 -11.52
CA GLU A 212 12.14 -9.01 -11.53
C GLU A 212 12.25 -9.89 -12.77
N ALA A 213 11.18 -10.58 -13.19
CA ALA A 213 11.17 -11.36 -14.42
C ALA A 213 11.27 -10.49 -15.69
N ARG A 214 10.80 -9.24 -15.66
CA ARG A 214 10.97 -8.27 -16.76
C ARG A 214 12.36 -7.64 -16.77
N VAL A 215 12.93 -7.35 -15.59
CA VAL A 215 14.32 -6.88 -15.43
C VAL A 215 15.30 -7.98 -15.83
N ALA A 216 15.06 -9.23 -15.43
CA ALA A 216 15.84 -10.40 -15.83
C ALA A 216 15.70 -10.74 -17.33
N LYS A 217 14.61 -10.32 -17.98
CA LYS A 217 14.40 -10.41 -19.43
C LYS A 217 14.96 -9.21 -20.20
N GLY A 218 15.35 -8.13 -19.52
CA GLY A 218 16.03 -7.02 -20.15
C GLY A 218 17.45 -7.45 -20.50
N ASP A 219 17.72 -7.74 -21.77
CA ASP A 219 19.07 -7.99 -22.25
C ASP A 219 19.88 -6.70 -22.06
N PRO A 220 20.82 -6.64 -21.09
CA PRO A 220 21.61 -5.44 -20.85
C PRO A 220 22.43 -5.08 -22.09
N ALA A 221 22.81 -6.07 -22.91
CA ALA A 221 23.51 -5.86 -24.17
C ALA A 221 22.58 -5.33 -25.28
N ALA A 222 21.28 -5.65 -25.28
CA ALA A 222 20.31 -5.03 -26.18
C ALA A 222 20.04 -3.57 -25.79
N LEU A 223 19.96 -3.28 -24.48
CA LEU A 223 19.79 -1.91 -23.98
C LEU A 223 21.02 -1.04 -24.29
N VAL A 224 22.23 -1.58 -24.07
CA VAL A 224 23.48 -0.92 -24.45
C VAL A 224 23.58 -0.75 -25.96
N ARG A 225 23.20 -1.75 -26.77
CA ARG A 225 23.12 -1.63 -28.24
C ARG A 225 22.09 -0.58 -28.67
N GLN A 226 20.94 -0.50 -28.03
CA GLN A 226 19.91 0.51 -28.34
C GLN A 226 20.39 1.93 -27.99
N LEU A 227 21.14 2.09 -26.91
CA LEU A 227 21.80 3.35 -26.53
C LEU A 227 22.98 3.70 -27.45
N GLN A 228 23.71 2.71 -27.95
CA GLN A 228 24.83 2.89 -28.89
C GLN A 228 24.36 3.14 -30.34
N HIS A 229 23.31 2.45 -30.80
CA HIS A 229 22.73 2.63 -32.12
C HIS A 229 21.86 3.90 -32.22
N GLY A 230 21.32 4.40 -31.10
CA GLY A 230 20.72 5.74 -31.02
C GLY A 230 21.73 6.89 -31.16
N ALA A 231 23.03 6.59 -31.08
CA ALA A 231 24.12 7.56 -31.25
C ALA A 231 24.90 7.38 -32.57
N GLY A 232 24.48 6.48 -33.47
CA GLY A 232 25.38 6.01 -34.54
C GLY A 232 24.80 5.74 -35.93
N ALA A 233 23.50 5.91 -36.19
CA ALA A 233 22.96 5.65 -37.54
C ALA A 233 22.09 6.82 -37.98
N GLY A 234 22.52 7.51 -39.04
CA GLY A 234 21.94 8.73 -39.57
C GLY A 234 20.46 8.63 -39.89
N ALA A 235 19.64 9.05 -38.93
CA ALA A 235 18.26 9.43 -39.12
C ALA A 235 18.20 10.94 -38.87
N GLY A 236 17.80 11.69 -39.88
CA GLY A 236 17.70 13.14 -39.87
C GLY A 236 16.80 13.67 -38.75
N ASP A 237 16.86 15.00 -38.60
CA ASP A 237 16.52 15.83 -37.45
C ASP A 237 15.06 15.76 -36.92
N ASP A 238 14.26 14.77 -37.31
CA ASP A 238 12.82 14.73 -37.05
C ASP A 238 12.37 13.64 -36.06
N ALA A 239 13.28 12.81 -35.53
CA ALA A 239 12.92 11.66 -34.68
C ALA A 239 12.83 11.94 -33.16
N LEU A 240 13.30 13.09 -32.67
CA LEU A 240 13.38 13.41 -31.23
C LEU A 240 12.41 14.52 -30.77
N GLY A 241 11.53 14.98 -31.66
CA GLY A 241 10.64 16.09 -31.40
C GLY A 241 11.37 17.44 -31.37
N PRO A 242 10.66 18.55 -31.63
CA PRO A 242 11.30 19.86 -31.74
C PRO A 242 11.81 20.31 -30.36
N GLY A 243 13.13 20.38 -30.19
CA GLY A 243 13.73 21.03 -29.02
C GLY A 243 14.94 20.35 -28.36
N VAL A 244 15.41 19.20 -28.84
CA VAL A 244 16.62 18.56 -28.29
C VAL A 244 17.79 18.73 -29.23
N HIS A 245 18.62 19.75 -28.97
CA HIS A 245 19.91 19.95 -29.62
C HIS A 245 21.03 19.72 -28.61
N VAL A 246 21.96 18.82 -28.91
CA VAL A 246 23.18 18.61 -28.12
C VAL A 246 24.30 19.41 -28.79
N PRO A 247 24.86 20.46 -28.15
CA PRO A 247 25.82 21.31 -28.83
C PRO A 247 27.19 20.61 -28.92
N GLY A 248 27.68 20.45 -30.14
CA GLY A 248 29.12 20.34 -30.40
C GLY A 248 29.75 21.73 -30.28
N ASN A 249 30.78 21.85 -29.44
CA ASN A 249 31.73 22.96 -29.32
C ASN A 249 31.16 24.39 -29.49
N GLY A 250 30.79 25.01 -28.36
CA GLY A 250 30.48 26.43 -28.24
C GLY A 250 29.06 26.67 -27.77
N ALA A 251 28.81 26.53 -26.46
CA ALA A 251 27.48 26.75 -25.90
C ALA A 251 27.09 28.24 -25.95
N ASP A 252 25.97 28.55 -26.62
CA ASP A 252 25.35 29.88 -26.67
C ASP A 252 24.97 30.36 -25.25
N PRO A 253 25.37 31.57 -24.83
CA PRO A 253 25.07 32.14 -23.51
C PRO A 253 23.60 32.07 -23.09
N LYS A 254 22.64 32.17 -24.04
CA LYS A 254 21.19 32.10 -23.75
C LYS A 254 20.70 30.69 -23.43
N MET A 255 21.38 29.66 -23.95
CA MET A 255 21.09 28.25 -23.64
C MET A 255 21.57 27.88 -22.23
N LEU A 256 22.73 28.40 -21.83
CA LEU A 256 23.22 28.29 -20.45
C LEU A 256 22.31 29.01 -19.44
N GLU A 257 21.75 30.17 -19.80
CA GLU A 257 20.81 30.92 -18.97
C GLU A 257 19.46 30.19 -18.80
N LYS A 258 18.92 29.57 -19.86
CA LYS A 258 17.71 28.72 -19.78
C LYS A 258 17.94 27.41 -19.03
N ALA A 259 19.10 26.78 -19.19
CA ALA A 259 19.46 25.60 -18.40
C ALA A 259 19.60 25.96 -16.90
N ALA A 260 20.20 27.12 -16.60
CA ALA A 260 20.26 27.66 -15.24
C ALA A 260 18.87 28.02 -14.69
N ALA A 261 17.91 28.43 -15.54
CA ALA A 261 16.53 28.70 -15.16
C ALA A 261 15.73 27.41 -14.85
N VAL A 262 15.93 26.33 -15.61
CA VAL A 262 15.31 25.01 -15.34
C VAL A 262 15.88 24.35 -14.08
N VAL A 263 17.16 24.59 -13.77
CA VAL A 263 17.80 24.19 -12.51
C VAL A 263 17.39 25.09 -11.33
N LYS A 264 16.84 26.29 -11.58
CA LYS A 264 16.61 27.31 -10.54
C LYS A 264 15.40 27.12 -9.66
N GLU A 265 14.39 26.36 -10.04
CA GLU A 265 13.11 26.39 -9.29
C GLU A 265 12.58 25.05 -8.80
N ASN A 266 13.09 23.91 -9.31
CA ASN A 266 12.44 22.63 -9.03
C ASN A 266 13.30 21.72 -8.15
N ALA A 267 12.79 21.41 -6.96
CA ALA A 267 13.38 20.41 -6.09
C ALA A 267 13.48 19.08 -6.86
N ARG A 268 14.67 18.47 -6.91
CA ARG A 268 14.88 17.16 -7.56
C ARG A 268 14.93 16.06 -6.50
N ARG A 269 14.17 14.98 -6.71
CA ARG A 269 14.36 13.72 -5.96
C ARG A 269 15.56 13.00 -6.55
N VAL A 270 16.58 12.75 -5.73
CA VAL A 270 17.85 12.14 -6.19
C VAL A 270 17.87 10.62 -5.91
N TYR A 271 16.94 10.12 -5.09
CA TYR A 271 16.78 8.71 -4.79
C TYR A 271 15.34 8.40 -4.35
N ASP A 272 14.96 7.15 -4.59
CA ASP A 272 13.61 6.65 -4.63
C ASP A 272 12.82 6.69 -3.32
N ALA A 273 11.61 7.22 -3.41
CA ALA A 273 10.54 6.83 -2.51
C ALA A 273 9.92 5.54 -3.06
N PRO A 274 9.61 4.53 -2.24
CA PRO A 274 8.87 3.36 -2.70
C PRO A 274 7.56 3.84 -3.33
N ASP A 275 7.40 3.69 -4.64
CA ASP A 275 6.09 3.81 -5.28
C ASP A 275 5.44 2.43 -5.23
N LYS A 276 4.32 2.34 -4.53
CA LYS A 276 3.61 1.06 -4.38
C LYS A 276 2.99 0.57 -5.68
N GLY A 277 2.89 1.41 -6.72
CA GLY A 277 2.23 1.04 -7.97
C GLY A 277 0.85 0.41 -7.74
N MET A 278 0.34 -0.34 -8.71
CA MET A 278 -0.85 -1.17 -8.52
C MET A 278 -0.46 -2.49 -7.85
N ILE A 279 -0.83 -2.69 -6.59
CA ILE A 279 -0.48 -3.91 -5.85
C ILE A 279 -1.43 -5.09 -6.13
N TRP A 280 -2.61 -4.79 -6.67
CA TRP A 280 -3.67 -5.76 -6.96
C TRP A 280 -3.69 -6.06 -8.45
N GLY A 281 -3.76 -7.35 -8.76
CA GLY A 281 -3.78 -7.82 -10.13
C GLY A 281 -5.15 -7.92 -10.74
N TRP A 282 -5.19 -8.61 -11.88
CA TRP A 282 -6.43 -8.94 -12.59
C TRP A 282 -7.33 -9.86 -11.73
N GLU A 283 -6.73 -10.59 -10.78
CA GLU A 283 -7.41 -11.48 -9.84
C GLU A 283 -8.50 -10.73 -9.07
N VAL A 284 -8.22 -9.49 -8.64
CA VAL A 284 -9.17 -8.64 -7.91
C VAL A 284 -10.37 -8.28 -8.76
N ALA A 285 -10.14 -7.85 -9.99
CA ALA A 285 -11.22 -7.59 -10.93
C ALA A 285 -12.03 -8.86 -11.21
N ALA A 286 -11.37 -10.01 -11.35
CA ALA A 286 -12.00 -11.29 -11.64
C ALA A 286 -12.88 -11.79 -10.48
N TYR A 287 -12.43 -11.70 -9.22
CA TYR A 287 -13.27 -12.10 -8.08
C TYR A 287 -14.37 -11.10 -7.75
N VAL A 288 -14.18 -9.80 -8.02
CA VAL A 288 -15.27 -8.80 -7.90
C VAL A 288 -16.35 -9.07 -8.94
N TRP A 289 -15.96 -9.36 -10.18
CA TRP A 289 -16.87 -9.66 -11.27
C TRP A 289 -17.61 -10.99 -11.08
N SER A 290 -16.90 -12.07 -10.74
CA SER A 290 -17.54 -13.37 -10.48
C SER A 290 -18.49 -13.31 -9.29
N LYS A 291 -18.13 -12.61 -8.21
CA LYS A 291 -19.03 -12.35 -7.09
C LYS A 291 -20.29 -11.61 -7.54
N ALA A 292 -20.15 -10.59 -8.40
CA ALA A 292 -21.28 -9.81 -8.90
C ALA A 292 -22.24 -10.68 -9.74
N ILE A 293 -21.72 -11.58 -10.57
CA ILE A 293 -22.54 -12.55 -11.32
C ILE A 293 -23.28 -13.48 -10.35
N ALA A 294 -22.58 -14.00 -9.33
CA ALA A 294 -23.19 -14.90 -8.37
C ALA A 294 -24.39 -14.29 -7.64
N THR A 295 -24.27 -13.04 -7.17
CA THR A 295 -25.38 -12.34 -6.50
C THR A 295 -26.43 -11.85 -7.50
N GLY A 296 -26.01 -11.40 -8.69
CA GLY A 296 -26.89 -10.84 -9.71
C GLY A 296 -27.82 -11.89 -10.33
N ALA A 297 -27.31 -13.09 -10.64
CA ALA A 297 -28.10 -14.19 -11.18
C ALA A 297 -29.26 -14.57 -10.24
N PHE A 298 -29.00 -14.63 -8.94
CA PHE A 298 -30.03 -14.87 -7.93
C PHE A 298 -31.00 -13.68 -7.81
N LEU A 299 -30.50 -12.45 -7.71
CA LEU A 299 -31.35 -11.27 -7.52
C LEU A 299 -32.30 -11.03 -8.70
N VAL A 300 -31.88 -11.27 -9.93
CA VAL A 300 -32.75 -11.18 -11.12
C VAL A 300 -33.89 -12.19 -11.02
N LEU A 301 -33.62 -13.42 -10.60
CA LEU A 301 -34.65 -14.45 -10.39
C LEU A 301 -35.58 -14.10 -9.23
N PHE A 302 -35.03 -13.58 -8.14
CA PHE A 302 -35.79 -13.13 -6.99
C PHE A 302 -36.78 -12.03 -7.38
N LEU A 303 -36.32 -11.00 -8.10
CA LEU A 303 -37.17 -9.92 -8.59
C LEU A 303 -38.21 -10.43 -9.60
N ALA A 304 -37.83 -11.30 -10.53
CA ALA A 304 -38.77 -11.89 -11.48
C ALA A 304 -39.88 -12.70 -10.78
N ALA A 305 -39.53 -13.47 -9.74
CA ALA A 305 -40.50 -14.23 -8.95
C ALA A 305 -41.44 -13.33 -8.14
N MET A 306 -40.94 -12.18 -7.66
CA MET A 306 -41.72 -11.22 -6.87
C MET A 306 -42.69 -10.39 -7.73
N PHE A 307 -42.23 -9.88 -8.87
CA PHE A 307 -43.01 -8.96 -9.70
C PHE A 307 -43.82 -9.65 -10.80
N TRP A 308 -43.41 -10.85 -11.24
CA TRP A 308 -44.13 -11.67 -12.22
C TRP A 308 -44.35 -13.11 -11.72
N PRO A 309 -45.27 -13.30 -10.75
CA PRO A 309 -45.63 -14.64 -10.27
C PRO A 309 -46.00 -15.57 -11.44
N GLY A 310 -45.47 -16.79 -11.42
CA GLY A 310 -45.73 -17.82 -12.45
C GLY A 310 -44.78 -17.82 -13.67
N HIS A 311 -43.94 -16.79 -13.85
CA HIS A 311 -42.97 -16.74 -14.97
C HIS A 311 -41.62 -17.39 -14.65
N VAL A 312 -41.36 -17.68 -13.37
CA VAL A 312 -40.13 -18.37 -12.93
C VAL A 312 -40.41 -19.85 -12.72
N GLY A 313 -40.14 -20.64 -13.76
CA GLY A 313 -40.24 -22.10 -13.74
C GLY A 313 -39.08 -22.77 -13.00
N ALA A 314 -39.19 -24.10 -12.83
CA ALA A 314 -38.19 -24.91 -12.14
C ALA A 314 -36.81 -24.86 -12.82
N SER A 315 -36.76 -24.84 -14.15
CA SER A 315 -35.50 -24.76 -14.90
C SER A 315 -34.76 -23.45 -14.66
N GLN A 316 -35.47 -22.32 -14.59
CA GLN A 316 -34.86 -21.02 -14.27
C GLN A 316 -34.34 -20.97 -12.83
N ARG A 317 -35.05 -21.56 -11.87
CA ARG A 317 -34.59 -21.66 -10.47
C ARG A 317 -33.30 -22.48 -10.35
N THR A 318 -33.28 -23.68 -10.96
CA THR A 318 -32.10 -24.55 -10.96
C THR A 318 -30.90 -23.88 -11.64
N LEU A 319 -31.13 -23.20 -12.76
CA LEU A 319 -30.08 -22.44 -13.46
C LEU A 319 -29.52 -21.32 -12.56
N GLY A 320 -30.38 -20.57 -11.87
CA GLY A 320 -29.97 -19.55 -10.92
C GLY A 320 -29.08 -20.05 -9.80
N ILE A 321 -29.48 -21.17 -9.18
CA ILE A 321 -28.71 -21.83 -8.13
C ILE A 321 -27.37 -22.30 -8.68
N ALA A 322 -27.37 -22.98 -9.83
CA ALA A 322 -26.15 -23.51 -10.44
C ALA A 322 -25.16 -22.40 -10.80
N VAL A 323 -25.62 -21.33 -11.46
CA VAL A 323 -24.79 -20.17 -11.80
C VAL A 323 -24.29 -19.47 -10.52
N GLY A 324 -25.17 -19.24 -9.56
CA GLY A 324 -24.81 -18.62 -8.28
C GLY A 324 -23.72 -19.39 -7.55
N LEU A 325 -23.90 -20.69 -7.33
CA LEU A 325 -22.93 -21.53 -6.63
C LEU A 325 -21.61 -21.69 -7.41
N PHE A 326 -21.68 -21.84 -8.74
CA PHE A 326 -20.48 -21.91 -9.58
C PHE A 326 -19.63 -20.66 -9.47
N PHE A 327 -20.24 -19.48 -9.61
CA PHE A 327 -19.51 -18.22 -9.54
C PHE A 327 -19.06 -17.87 -8.11
N LEU A 328 -19.77 -18.32 -7.05
CA LEU A 328 -19.28 -18.22 -5.67
C LEU A 328 -18.08 -19.12 -5.41
N LEU A 329 -18.09 -20.35 -5.93
CA LEU A 329 -16.95 -21.25 -5.85
C LEU A 329 -15.75 -20.64 -6.58
N LEU A 330 -15.96 -20.12 -7.79
CA LEU A 330 -14.93 -19.42 -8.55
C LEU A 330 -14.38 -18.20 -7.78
N THR A 331 -15.26 -17.40 -7.17
CA THR A 331 -14.87 -16.27 -6.32
C THR A 331 -13.98 -16.73 -5.17
N THR A 332 -14.37 -17.81 -4.48
CA THR A 332 -13.63 -18.35 -3.33
C THR A 332 -12.24 -18.85 -3.77
N VAL A 333 -12.16 -19.59 -4.87
CA VAL A 333 -10.89 -20.07 -5.42
C VAL A 333 -9.97 -18.91 -5.81
N LEU A 334 -10.50 -17.88 -6.47
CA LEU A 334 -9.74 -16.69 -6.85
C LEU A 334 -9.26 -15.90 -5.62
N LEU A 335 -10.10 -15.75 -4.60
CA LEU A 335 -9.73 -15.10 -3.34
C LEU A 335 -8.58 -15.83 -2.63
N VAL A 336 -8.65 -17.16 -2.54
CA VAL A 336 -7.58 -17.96 -1.92
C VAL A 336 -6.29 -17.87 -2.73
N LYS A 337 -6.40 -17.87 -4.06
CA LYS A 337 -5.25 -17.76 -4.98
C LYS A 337 -4.53 -16.41 -4.90
N ASP A 338 -5.25 -15.32 -4.61
CA ASP A 338 -4.68 -13.97 -4.50
C ASP A 338 -3.84 -13.76 -3.22
N LEU A 339 -3.97 -14.65 -2.23
CA LEU A 339 -3.20 -14.59 -0.98
C LEU A 339 -1.77 -15.10 -1.16
N ASP A 340 -0.78 -14.39 -0.60
CA ASP A 340 0.60 -14.91 -0.56
C ASP A 340 0.76 -16.06 0.47
N GLN A 341 -0.20 -16.25 1.38
CA GLN A 341 -0.22 -17.33 2.37
C GLN A 341 -1.56 -18.09 2.34
N PRO A 342 -1.86 -18.85 1.26
CA PRO A 342 -3.17 -19.49 1.06
C PRO A 342 -3.49 -20.56 2.11
N SER A 343 -2.47 -21.22 2.68
CA SER A 343 -2.63 -22.21 3.76
C SER A 343 -3.24 -21.62 5.03
N ARG A 344 -3.20 -20.29 5.19
CA ARG A 344 -3.73 -19.56 6.35
C ARG A 344 -5.07 -18.90 6.08
N PHE A 345 -5.70 -19.14 4.92
CA PHE A 345 -6.99 -18.54 4.53
C PHE A 345 -8.06 -18.68 5.62
N LEU A 346 -8.13 -19.84 6.29
CA LEU A 346 -9.11 -20.11 7.35
C LEU A 346 -9.01 -19.14 8.54
N TYR A 347 -7.89 -18.43 8.72
CA TYR A 347 -7.75 -17.44 9.78
C TYR A 347 -8.71 -16.26 9.61
N VAL A 348 -9.17 -15.97 8.39
CA VAL A 348 -10.20 -14.95 8.15
C VAL A 348 -11.49 -15.31 8.89
N LEU A 349 -11.81 -16.61 8.98
CA LEU A 349 -12.99 -17.12 9.67
C LEU A 349 -12.70 -17.40 11.16
N LEU A 350 -11.54 -17.99 11.47
CA LEU A 350 -11.21 -18.43 12.83
C LEU A 350 -10.69 -17.32 13.75
N ARG A 351 -10.16 -16.22 13.19
CA ARG A 351 -9.61 -15.08 13.95
C ARG A 351 -10.04 -13.74 13.32
N PRO A 352 -11.35 -13.49 13.22
CA PRO A 352 -11.87 -12.35 12.47
C PRO A 352 -11.57 -11.03 13.17
N GLN A 353 -11.13 -10.05 12.39
CA GLN A 353 -11.12 -8.66 12.80
C GLN A 353 -12.37 -7.93 12.29
N TRP A 354 -13.37 -7.76 13.15
CA TRP A 354 -14.70 -7.25 12.76
C TRP A 354 -14.73 -5.78 12.28
N LYS A 355 -13.67 -5.01 12.51
CA LYS A 355 -13.48 -3.66 11.94
C LYS A 355 -13.08 -3.69 10.45
N SER A 356 -12.55 -4.80 9.97
CA SER A 356 -12.15 -4.95 8.56
C SER A 356 -13.38 -5.27 7.70
N TRP A 357 -13.60 -4.47 6.65
CA TRP A 357 -14.65 -4.75 5.66
C TRP A 357 -14.37 -6.03 4.86
N LEU A 358 -13.10 -6.45 4.77
CA LEU A 358 -12.74 -7.70 4.10
C LEU A 358 -13.31 -8.91 4.86
N VAL A 359 -13.28 -8.88 6.19
CA VAL A 359 -13.87 -9.92 7.05
C VAL A 359 -15.39 -9.94 6.90
N ARG A 360 -16.03 -8.77 7.00
CA ARG A 360 -17.50 -8.65 6.84
C ARG A 360 -17.94 -9.17 5.47
N GLY A 361 -17.20 -8.83 4.41
CA GLY A 361 -17.44 -9.32 3.06
C GLY A 361 -17.28 -10.84 2.95
N GLY A 362 -16.22 -11.41 3.54
CA GLY A 362 -15.99 -12.85 3.57
C GLY A 362 -17.12 -13.62 4.27
N TYR A 363 -17.60 -13.12 5.41
CA TYR A 363 -18.76 -13.70 6.11
C TYR A 363 -20.06 -13.56 5.31
N ALA A 364 -20.28 -12.41 4.65
CA ALA A 364 -21.45 -12.22 3.79
C ALA A 364 -21.47 -13.23 2.62
N ILE A 365 -20.32 -13.44 1.96
CA ILE A 365 -20.17 -14.42 0.88
C ILE A 365 -20.42 -15.85 1.40
N ALA A 366 -19.85 -16.21 2.55
CA ALA A 366 -20.01 -17.53 3.14
C ALA A 366 -21.47 -17.81 3.53
N LEU A 367 -22.13 -16.84 4.19
CA LEU A 367 -23.54 -16.94 4.55
C LEU A 367 -24.44 -17.01 3.31
N TYR A 368 -24.19 -16.15 2.31
CA TYR A 368 -24.94 -16.19 1.05
C TYR A 368 -24.82 -17.55 0.36
N GLY A 369 -23.61 -18.11 0.26
CA GLY A 369 -23.40 -19.44 -0.28
C GLY A 369 -24.15 -20.53 0.49
N GLY A 370 -24.09 -20.49 1.82
CA GLY A 370 -24.81 -21.43 2.68
C GLY A 370 -26.33 -21.37 2.51
N PHE A 371 -26.92 -20.19 2.48
CA PHE A 371 -28.36 -20.02 2.27
C PHE A 371 -28.79 -20.34 0.83
N LEU A 372 -27.96 -20.04 -0.17
CA LEU A 372 -28.23 -20.41 -1.56
C LEU A 372 -28.21 -21.94 -1.74
N THR A 373 -27.27 -22.63 -1.09
CA THR A 373 -27.25 -24.11 -1.05
C THR A 373 -28.46 -24.66 -0.31
N LEU A 374 -28.82 -24.09 0.85
CA LEU A 374 -30.02 -24.50 1.60
C LEU A 374 -31.29 -24.33 0.76
N TRP A 375 -31.42 -23.22 0.04
CA TRP A 375 -32.53 -22.99 -0.88
C TRP A 375 -32.57 -24.05 -1.99
N GLY A 376 -31.43 -24.35 -2.62
CA GLY A 376 -31.36 -25.41 -3.63
C GLY A 376 -31.75 -26.79 -3.10
N VAL A 377 -31.22 -27.17 -1.93
CA VAL A 377 -31.56 -28.45 -1.27
C VAL A 377 -33.04 -28.50 -0.90
N SER A 378 -33.58 -27.46 -0.27
CA SER A 378 -35.00 -27.40 0.10
C SER A 378 -35.94 -27.49 -1.11
N THR A 379 -35.55 -26.91 -2.24
CA THR A 379 -36.28 -27.02 -3.52
C THR A 379 -36.27 -28.46 -4.04
N MET A 380 -35.13 -29.16 -3.93
CA MET A 380 -35.00 -30.56 -4.38
C MET A 380 -35.78 -31.56 -3.53
N PHE A 381 -35.89 -31.32 -2.22
CA PHE A 381 -36.59 -32.20 -1.27
C PHE A 381 -38.01 -31.73 -0.90
N HIS A 382 -38.50 -30.65 -1.53
CA HIS A 382 -39.84 -30.10 -1.34
C HIS A 382 -40.15 -29.65 0.11
N PHE A 383 -39.16 -29.09 0.81
CA PHE A 383 -39.36 -28.50 2.15
C PHE A 383 -39.87 -27.06 2.05
N ALA A 384 -41.19 -26.88 1.89
CA ALA A 384 -41.81 -25.59 1.58
C ALA A 384 -41.48 -24.45 2.58
N GLU A 385 -41.48 -24.73 3.88
CA GLU A 385 -41.17 -23.71 4.91
C GLU A 385 -39.71 -23.26 4.83
N VAL A 386 -38.79 -24.21 4.67
CA VAL A 386 -37.34 -23.94 4.56
C VAL A 386 -37.03 -23.22 3.25
N GLU A 387 -37.71 -23.59 2.15
CA GLU A 387 -37.55 -22.94 0.86
C GLU A 387 -37.90 -21.46 0.94
N ALA A 388 -39.05 -21.12 1.52
CA ALA A 388 -39.47 -19.73 1.66
C ALA A 388 -38.48 -18.90 2.49
N VAL A 389 -38.07 -19.41 3.66
CA VAL A 389 -37.12 -18.71 4.54
C VAL A 389 -35.76 -18.54 3.88
N SER A 390 -35.21 -19.61 3.28
CA SER A 390 -33.89 -19.58 2.65
C SER A 390 -33.86 -18.71 1.39
N PHE A 391 -34.97 -18.62 0.65
CA PHE A 391 -35.11 -17.73 -0.50
C PHE A 391 -35.01 -16.24 -0.10
N TRP A 392 -35.80 -15.81 0.90
CA TRP A 392 -35.75 -14.43 1.40
C TRP A 392 -34.41 -14.10 2.06
N ALA A 393 -33.86 -15.03 2.84
CA ALA A 393 -32.54 -14.86 3.45
C ALA A 393 -31.44 -14.72 2.39
N SER A 394 -31.47 -15.53 1.32
CA SER A 394 -30.53 -15.44 0.20
C SER A 394 -30.61 -14.08 -0.50
N ALA A 395 -31.81 -13.51 -0.65
CA ALA A 395 -31.99 -12.18 -1.24
C ALA A 395 -31.35 -11.08 -0.40
N ALA A 396 -31.61 -11.07 0.90
CA ALA A 396 -31.00 -10.11 1.82
C ALA A 396 -29.46 -10.21 1.81
N LEU A 397 -28.93 -11.43 1.87
CA LEU A 397 -27.49 -11.68 1.85
C LEU A 397 -26.85 -11.37 0.49
N ALA A 398 -27.55 -11.57 -0.62
CA ALA A 398 -27.08 -11.20 -1.95
C ALA A 398 -26.91 -9.68 -2.09
N VAL A 399 -27.85 -8.89 -1.56
CA VAL A 399 -27.74 -7.42 -1.51
C VAL A 399 -26.53 -6.99 -0.67
N LEU A 400 -26.34 -7.58 0.52
CA LEU A 400 -25.17 -7.30 1.36
C LEU A 400 -23.84 -7.70 0.68
N THR A 401 -23.84 -8.83 -0.02
CA THR A 401 -22.66 -9.36 -0.73
C THR A 401 -22.29 -8.50 -1.94
N ALA A 402 -23.28 -7.94 -2.64
CA ALA A 402 -23.05 -6.97 -3.71
C ALA A 402 -22.57 -5.61 -3.13
N GLY A 403 -23.25 -5.13 -2.08
CA GLY A 403 -23.10 -3.79 -1.52
C GLY A 403 -21.84 -3.54 -0.66
N HIS A 404 -21.11 -4.57 -0.21
CA HIS A 404 -19.91 -4.34 0.62
C HIS A 404 -18.65 -3.95 -0.17
N THR A 405 -18.63 -4.16 -1.50
CA THR A 405 -17.45 -3.88 -2.35
C THR A 405 -17.01 -2.41 -2.30
N PRO A 406 -17.92 -1.43 -2.43
CA PRO A 406 -17.56 -0.02 -2.30
C PRO A 406 -16.95 0.31 -0.94
N SER A 407 -17.48 -0.24 0.16
CA SER A 407 -16.94 0.00 1.51
C SER A 407 -15.54 -0.58 1.69
N LEU A 408 -15.27 -1.77 1.13
CA LEU A 408 -13.92 -2.35 1.08
C LEU A 408 -12.96 -1.42 0.32
N LEU A 409 -13.37 -0.93 -0.85
CA LEU A 409 -12.56 0.00 -1.64
C LEU A 409 -12.37 1.34 -0.94
N THR A 410 -13.37 1.85 -0.21
CA THR A 410 -13.26 3.08 0.59
C THR A 410 -12.28 2.93 1.74
N GLN A 411 -12.29 1.78 2.44
CA GLN A 411 -11.32 1.48 3.50
C GLN A 411 -9.89 1.35 2.95
N ALA A 412 -9.74 0.88 1.69
CA ALA A 412 -8.46 0.86 0.99
C ALA A 412 -8.04 2.25 0.44
N LYS A 413 -9.00 3.14 0.14
CA LYS A 413 -8.82 4.49 -0.43
C LYS A 413 -8.39 5.54 0.59
N ALA A 414 -7.48 5.23 1.52
CA ALA A 414 -6.72 6.29 2.20
C ALA A 414 -5.97 7.22 1.20
N LEU A 415 -5.97 6.92 -0.11
CA LEU A 415 -5.47 7.75 -1.21
C LEU A 415 -6.53 7.82 -2.35
N ALA A 416 -7.07 9.02 -2.66
CA ALA A 416 -7.06 9.61 -4.02
C ALA A 416 -8.22 10.56 -4.39
N PHE A 417 -9.44 10.50 -3.85
CA PHE A 417 -10.55 11.28 -4.45
C PHE A 417 -10.69 12.74 -3.97
N ALA A 418 -10.10 13.12 -2.83
CA ALA A 418 -10.24 14.48 -2.29
C ALA A 418 -9.31 15.53 -2.94
N GLN A 419 -8.43 15.15 -3.88
CA GLN A 419 -7.45 16.07 -4.48
C GLN A 419 -7.43 16.08 -6.02
N SER A 420 -8.28 15.31 -6.69
CA SER A 420 -8.47 15.40 -8.14
C SER A 420 -9.43 16.53 -8.57
N HIS A 421 -9.99 17.29 -7.61
CA HIS A 421 -10.87 18.45 -7.89
C HIS A 421 -10.19 19.82 -7.73
N THR A 422 -8.87 19.86 -7.58
CA THR A 422 -8.11 21.12 -7.54
C THR A 422 -6.90 21.09 -8.48
N ARG A 423 -7.13 20.68 -9.73
CA ARG A 423 -6.28 21.13 -10.84
C ARG A 423 -7.11 22.16 -11.63
N PRO A 424 -6.70 23.44 -11.69
CA PRO A 424 -7.13 24.30 -12.79
C PRO A 424 -6.67 23.75 -14.14
#